data_AF-A0A8X6U9I4-F1
#
_entry.id   AF-A0A8X6U9I4-F1
#
_cell.length_a   1.000
_cell.length_b   1.000
_cell.length_c   1.000
_cell.angle_alpha   90.00
_cell.angle_beta   90.00
_cell.angle_gamma   90.00
#
_symmetry.space_group_name_H-M   'P 1'
#
loop_
_entity.id
_entity.type
_entity.pdbx_description
1 polymer ?
#
loop_
_entity_poly.entity_id
_entity_poly.type
_entity_poly.pdbx_seq_one_letter_code
_entity_poly.pdbx_strand_id
1 'polypeptide(L)'
;MKGFDRQFILRWMLEQGQCPRVIPNGSKVMCIALSALSIRITDSINFLPKPLSKLPKTFGLEELAKENFSYLFNCPANQSYVGSFPSSDLFTPSTMSTGDRENFFPWSDVDILRRCCKIFREEFQSVTGVDPFP
;
A
#
# COMPACT_ATOMS: atom_id res chain seq x y z
N MET A 1 0.82 2.66 11.22
CA MET A 1 -0.43 3.19 11.81
C MET A 1 -1.57 2.27 11.39
N LYS A 2 -2.41 1.74 12.30
CA LYS A 2 -3.52 0.85 11.91
C LYS A 2 -4.65 1.66 11.27
N GLY A 3 -5.17 1.23 10.11
CA GLY A 3 -6.37 1.82 9.51
C GLY A 3 -6.18 3.20 8.88
N PHE A 4 -4.99 3.50 8.34
CA PHE A 4 -4.73 4.75 7.60
C PHE A 4 -5.60 4.85 6.34
N ASP A 5 -5.53 3.84 5.46
CA ASP A 5 -6.17 3.85 4.15
C ASP A 5 -7.70 3.95 4.23
N ARG A 6 -8.28 3.34 5.28
CA ARG A 6 -9.73 3.32 5.50
C ARG A 6 -10.33 4.71 5.68
N GLN A 7 -9.57 5.70 6.15
CA GLN A 7 -10.08 7.06 6.31
C GLN A 7 -10.35 7.70 4.95
N PHE A 8 -9.47 7.49 3.97
CA PHE A 8 -9.66 7.97 2.60
C PHE A 8 -10.81 7.25 1.92
N ILE A 9 -10.91 5.93 2.08
CA ILE A 9 -12.04 5.14 1.53
C ILE A 9 -13.36 5.62 2.12
N LEU A 10 -13.44 5.76 3.45
CA LEU A 10 -14.66 6.22 4.12
C LEU A 10 -15.04 7.63 3.67
N ARG A 11 -14.07 8.54 3.59
CA ARG A 11 -14.28 9.91 3.09
C ARG A 11 -14.85 9.90 1.68
N TRP A 12 -14.23 9.17 0.75
CA TRP A 12 -14.69 9.07 -0.63
C TRP A 12 -16.13 8.52 -0.70
N MET A 13 -16.45 7.48 0.07
CA MET A 13 -17.82 6.93 0.11
C MET A 13 -18.85 7.95 0.57
N LEU A 14 -18.55 8.71 1.63
CA LEU A 14 -19.42 9.76 2.13
C LEU A 14 -19.60 10.88 1.09
N GLU A 15 -18.54 11.26 0.38
CA GLU A 15 -18.58 12.24 -0.72
C GLU A 15 -19.45 11.76 -1.90
N GLN A 16 -19.54 10.44 -2.13
CA GLN A 16 -20.45 9.83 -3.10
C GLN A 16 -21.89 9.65 -2.57
N GLY A 17 -22.21 10.15 -1.37
CA GLY A 17 -23.54 10.02 -0.75
C GLY A 17 -23.84 8.64 -0.17
N GLN A 18 -22.84 7.76 -0.08
CA GLN A 18 -23.00 6.45 0.56
C GLN A 18 -22.85 6.59 2.07
N CYS A 19 -23.71 5.91 2.84
CA CYS A 19 -23.63 5.86 4.30
C CYS A 19 -23.27 4.43 4.76
N PRO A 20 -21.99 4.02 4.66
CA PRO A 20 -21.59 2.68 5.03
C PRO A 20 -21.63 2.50 6.55
N ARG A 21 -21.90 1.27 7.01
CA ARG A 21 -21.80 0.93 8.44
C ARG A 21 -20.33 0.81 8.81
N VAL A 22 -19.89 1.64 9.75
CA VAL A 22 -18.52 1.62 10.27
C VAL A 22 -18.46 0.88 11.60
N ILE A 23 -17.47 0.00 11.76
CA ILE A 23 -17.13 -0.64 13.04
C ILE A 23 -15.84 0.01 13.54
N PRO A 24 -15.88 0.81 14.63
CA PRO A 24 -14.69 1.47 15.17
C PRO A 24 -14.01 0.64 16.28
N ASN A 25 -12.78 1.03 16.62
CA ASN A 25 -12.08 0.67 17.86
C ASN A 25 -11.34 1.92 18.37
N GLY A 26 -11.97 2.63 19.32
CA GLY A 26 -11.60 4.01 19.63
C GLY A 26 -11.67 4.88 18.37
N SER A 27 -10.64 5.68 18.11
CA SER A 27 -10.56 6.53 16.92
C SER A 27 -10.19 5.80 15.61
N LYS A 28 -10.08 4.46 15.63
CA LYS A 28 -9.65 3.67 14.46
C LYS A 28 -10.85 3.04 13.77
N VAL A 29 -10.95 3.22 12.46
CA VAL A 29 -11.91 2.48 11.61
C VAL A 29 -11.41 1.05 11.46
N MET A 30 -12.18 0.05 11.93
CA MET A 30 -11.79 -1.38 11.87
C MET A 30 -12.44 -2.12 10.71
N CYS A 31 -13.64 -1.73 10.32
CA CYS A 31 -14.33 -2.32 9.19
C CYS A 31 -15.31 -1.31 8.61
N ILE A 32 -15.42 -1.29 7.29
CA ILE A 32 -16.45 -0.56 6.55
C ILE A 32 -17.33 -1.60 5.87
N ALA A 33 -18.61 -1.62 6.18
CA ALA A 33 -19.58 -2.55 5.61
C ALA A 33 -20.58 -1.79 4.72
N LEU A 34 -20.61 -2.13 3.44
CA LEU A 34 -21.55 -1.65 2.45
C LEU A 34 -22.64 -2.71 2.27
N SER A 35 -23.65 -2.66 3.12
CA SER A 35 -24.74 -3.65 3.12
C SER A 35 -25.45 -3.74 1.77
N ALA A 36 -25.61 -2.62 1.06
CA ALA A 36 -26.25 -2.58 -0.26
C ALA A 36 -25.51 -3.40 -1.33
N LEU A 37 -24.18 -3.52 -1.22
CA LEU A 37 -23.35 -4.27 -2.16
C LEU A 37 -22.85 -5.60 -1.58
N SER A 38 -23.20 -5.92 -0.34
CA SER A 38 -22.65 -7.05 0.41
C SER A 38 -21.11 -7.05 0.49
N ILE A 39 -20.49 -5.86 0.51
CA ILE A 39 -19.03 -5.70 0.56
C ILE A 39 -18.59 -5.33 1.99
N ARG A 40 -17.51 -5.96 2.46
CA ARG A 40 -16.83 -5.58 3.70
C ARG A 40 -15.36 -5.30 3.45
N ILE A 41 -14.92 -4.12 3.88
CA ILE A 41 -13.52 -3.69 3.79
C ILE A 41 -12.90 -3.82 5.17
N THR A 42 -11.90 -4.70 5.29
CA THR A 42 -11.15 -4.94 6.52
C THR A 42 -9.65 -5.03 6.19
N ASP A 43 -8.81 -4.64 7.14
CA ASP A 43 -7.36 -4.61 7.07
C ASP A 43 -6.80 -5.87 7.73
N SER A 44 -5.89 -6.52 7.02
CA SER A 44 -5.10 -7.65 7.49
C SER A 44 -4.43 -7.40 8.85
N ILE A 45 -4.05 -6.17 9.19
CA ILE A 45 -3.36 -5.81 10.45
C ILE A 45 -4.20 -6.04 11.71
N ASN A 46 -5.52 -6.23 11.54
CA ASN A 46 -6.41 -6.63 12.62
C ASN A 46 -6.16 -8.08 13.06
N PHE A 47 -5.70 -8.93 12.13
CA PHE A 47 -5.46 -10.36 12.34
C PHE A 47 -3.96 -10.69 12.38
N LEU A 48 -3.16 -9.97 11.59
CA LEU A 48 -1.72 -10.15 11.45
C LEU A 48 -1.01 -8.85 11.90
N PRO A 49 -0.79 -8.64 13.21
CA PRO A 49 -0.22 -7.41 13.75
C PRO A 49 1.31 -7.35 13.59
N LYS A 50 1.82 -7.69 12.40
CA LYS A 50 3.24 -7.67 12.06
C LYS A 50 3.47 -6.85 10.78
N PRO A 51 4.59 -6.14 10.65
CA PRO A 51 4.98 -5.53 9.39
C PRO A 51 5.11 -6.59 8.30
N LEU A 52 4.77 -6.22 7.06
CA LEU A 52 4.87 -7.12 5.91
C LEU A 52 6.30 -7.66 5.71
N SER A 53 7.34 -6.86 6.02
CA SER A 53 8.75 -7.29 5.96
C SER A 53 9.12 -8.38 6.97
N LYS A 54 8.32 -8.56 8.03
CA LYS A 54 8.53 -9.58 9.06
C LYS A 54 7.55 -10.75 8.94
N LEU A 55 6.61 -10.70 8.00
CA LEU A 55 5.62 -11.77 7.81
C LEU A 55 6.26 -13.11 7.45
N PRO A 56 7.18 -13.22 6.47
CA PRO A 56 7.77 -14.51 6.11
C PRO A 56 8.42 -15.20 7.31
N LYS A 57 9.27 -14.46 8.05
CA LYS A 57 9.92 -14.94 9.27
C LYS A 57 8.92 -15.37 10.36
N THR A 58 7.77 -14.71 10.46
CA THR A 58 6.75 -15.06 11.47
C THR A 58 6.14 -16.44 11.21
N PHE A 59 6.13 -16.90 9.96
CA PHE A 59 5.61 -18.20 9.55
C PHE A 59 6.70 -19.23 9.24
N GLY A 60 7.96 -18.93 9.55
CA GLY A 60 9.09 -19.81 9.23
C GLY A 60 9.36 -19.92 7.72
N LEU A 61 8.88 -18.96 6.92
CA LEU A 61 9.14 -18.89 5.49
C LEU A 61 10.45 -18.14 5.24
N GLU A 62 11.28 -18.71 4.37
CA GLU A 62 12.52 -18.08 3.87
C GLU A 62 12.29 -17.32 2.54
N GLU A 63 11.02 -17.15 2.15
CA GLU A 63 10.61 -16.42 0.95
C GLU A 63 10.97 -14.93 0.99
N LEU A 64 10.87 -14.28 -0.18
CA LEU A 64 11.15 -12.85 -0.34
C LEU A 64 10.24 -12.01 0.57
N ALA A 65 10.85 -11.23 1.46
CA ALA A 65 10.16 -10.31 2.33
C ALA A 65 9.88 -8.98 1.62
N LYS A 66 8.82 -8.28 2.06
CA LYS A 66 8.53 -6.94 1.54
C LYS A 66 9.74 -6.01 1.69
N GLU A 67 10.14 -5.42 0.58
CA GLU A 67 11.22 -4.46 0.50
C GLU A 67 10.76 -3.01 0.73
N ASN A 68 11.72 -2.07 0.68
CA ASN A 68 11.47 -0.65 0.88
C ASN A 68 11.07 0.03 -0.43
N PHE A 69 10.06 0.91 -0.35
CA PHE A 69 9.59 1.68 -1.49
C PHE A 69 10.22 3.08 -1.51
N SER A 70 10.49 3.59 -2.71
CA SER A 70 11.01 4.95 -2.89
C SER A 70 9.87 5.97 -2.76
N TYR A 71 9.52 6.33 -1.51
CA TYR A 71 8.36 7.17 -1.22
C TYR A 71 8.44 8.53 -1.92
N LEU A 72 9.63 9.14 -1.95
CA LEU A 72 9.83 10.46 -2.56
C LEU A 72 9.86 10.40 -4.08
N PHE A 73 10.12 9.23 -4.65
CA PHE A 73 10.11 9.05 -6.10
C PHE A 73 8.70 8.88 -6.66
N ASN A 74 7.74 8.44 -5.84
CA ASN A 74 6.34 8.25 -6.24
C ASN A 74 5.60 9.60 -6.35
N CYS A 75 5.82 10.31 -7.46
CA CYS A 75 5.15 11.56 -7.78
C CYS A 75 4.62 11.53 -9.23
N PRO A 76 3.63 12.38 -9.57
CA PRO A 76 3.04 12.41 -10.92
C PRO A 76 4.07 12.55 -12.04
N ALA A 77 5.11 13.38 -11.83
CA ALA A 77 6.17 13.59 -12.81
C ALA A 77 6.99 12.33 -13.12
N ASN A 78 7.05 11.38 -12.19
CA ASN A 78 7.83 10.14 -12.32
C ASN A 78 6.97 8.92 -12.69
N GLN A 79 5.65 9.05 -12.85
CA GLN A 79 4.77 7.91 -13.14
C GLN A 79 5.08 7.22 -14.48
N SER A 80 5.59 7.97 -15.46
CA SER A 80 6.05 7.45 -16.75
C SER A 80 7.57 7.30 -16.83
N TYR A 81 8.27 7.37 -15.69
CA TYR A 81 9.74 7.30 -15.67
C TYR A 81 10.24 5.96 -16.21
N VAL A 82 11.16 6.05 -17.18
CA VAL A 82 11.93 4.92 -17.70
C VAL A 82 13.39 5.32 -17.65
N GLY A 83 14.15 4.72 -16.74
CA GLY A 83 15.55 5.08 -16.52
C GLY A 83 16.16 4.30 -15.37
N SER A 84 17.31 4.76 -14.92
CA SER A 84 18.09 4.16 -13.85
C SER A 84 17.35 4.17 -12.51
N PHE A 85 17.78 3.30 -11.61
CA PHE A 85 17.20 3.19 -10.28
C PHE A 85 17.31 4.52 -9.48
N PRO A 86 16.26 4.93 -8.74
CA PRO A 86 16.30 6.16 -7.95
C PRO A 86 17.40 6.12 -6.88
N SER A 87 18.02 7.28 -6.60
CA SER A 87 19.00 7.41 -5.52
C SER A 87 18.43 6.89 -4.19
N SER A 88 19.30 6.30 -3.36
CA SER A 88 18.97 5.81 -2.01
C SER A 88 18.30 6.87 -1.14
N ASP A 89 18.60 8.15 -1.36
CA ASP A 89 18.03 9.25 -0.58
C ASP A 89 16.51 9.37 -0.75
N LEU A 90 15.98 8.91 -1.89
CA LEU A 90 14.55 8.94 -2.20
C LEU A 90 13.74 7.88 -1.43
N PHE A 91 14.43 6.95 -0.75
CA PHE A 91 13.84 5.92 0.11
C PHE A 91 13.77 6.34 1.59
N THR A 92 14.17 7.57 1.90
CA THR A 92 14.18 8.14 3.27
C THR A 92 14.85 7.21 4.31
N PRO A 93 16.11 6.77 4.11
CA PRO A 93 16.80 5.91 5.07
C PRO A 93 16.99 6.56 6.46
N SER A 94 16.90 7.88 6.54
CA SER A 94 16.90 8.63 7.81
C SER A 94 15.69 8.36 8.69
N THR A 95 14.56 7.92 8.13
CA THR A 95 13.33 7.60 8.88
C THR A 95 13.27 6.12 9.30
N MET A 96 14.22 5.31 8.86
CA MET A 96 14.29 3.89 9.21
C MET A 96 14.84 3.69 10.63
N SER A 97 14.46 2.58 11.27
CA SER A 97 15.11 2.18 12.52
C SER A 97 16.59 1.84 12.27
N THR A 98 17.45 1.93 13.28
CA THR A 98 18.89 1.62 13.13
C THR A 98 19.11 0.24 12.52
N GLY A 99 18.39 -0.78 13.00
CA GLY A 99 18.51 -2.14 12.47
C GLY A 99 17.94 -2.33 11.07
N ASP A 100 16.88 -1.61 10.69
CA ASP A 100 16.37 -1.67 9.31
C ASP A 100 17.30 -0.90 8.34
N ARG A 101 17.94 0.17 8.81
CA ARG A 101 18.88 0.98 8.04
C ARG A 101 20.20 0.24 7.75
N GLU A 102 20.71 -0.54 8.70
CA GLU A 102 21.89 -1.39 8.49
C GLU A 102 21.63 -2.46 7.43
N ASN A 103 20.39 -2.95 7.36
CA ASN A 103 19.95 -3.94 6.36
C ASN A 103 19.32 -3.28 5.11
N PHE A 104 19.40 -1.94 4.98
CA PHE A 104 18.85 -1.24 3.84
C PHE A 104 19.76 -1.46 2.63
N PHE A 105 19.25 -2.22 1.67
CA PHE A 105 19.81 -2.28 0.33
C PHE A 105 18.81 -1.63 -0.64
N PRO A 106 19.23 -0.63 -1.44
CA PRO A 106 18.35 -0.03 -2.43
C PRO A 106 18.03 -0.98 -3.59
N TRP A 107 18.70 -2.12 -3.71
CA TRP A 107 18.40 -3.07 -4.79
C TRP A 107 17.31 -4.05 -4.39
N SER A 108 16.22 -4.05 -5.18
CA SER A 108 15.53 -5.25 -5.72
C SER A 108 14.06 -4.91 -6.10
N ASP A 109 13.53 -5.65 -7.07
CA ASP A 109 12.13 -5.74 -7.50
C ASP A 109 11.31 -4.52 -7.94
N VAL A 110 11.86 -3.30 -8.03
CA VAL A 110 11.13 -2.16 -8.64
C VAL A 110 10.72 -2.46 -10.08
N ASP A 111 11.48 -3.28 -10.82
CA ASP A 111 11.06 -3.71 -12.16
C ASP A 111 9.83 -4.64 -12.13
N ILE A 112 9.77 -5.54 -11.15
CA ILE A 112 8.59 -6.40 -10.92
C ILE A 112 7.42 -5.53 -10.48
N LEU A 113 7.60 -4.66 -9.50
CA LEU A 113 6.57 -3.74 -9.02
C LEU A 113 6.10 -2.79 -10.13
N ARG A 114 7.01 -2.24 -10.95
CA ARG A 114 6.68 -1.42 -12.12
C ARG A 114 5.85 -2.23 -13.11
N ARG A 115 6.23 -3.46 -13.40
CA ARG A 115 5.49 -4.34 -14.32
C ARG A 115 4.12 -4.67 -13.76
N CYS A 116 4.03 -5.01 -12.48
CA CYS A 116 2.78 -5.25 -11.77
C CYS A 116 1.88 -4.01 -11.75
N CYS A 117 2.43 -2.82 -11.47
CA CYS A 117 1.68 -1.56 -11.50
C CYS A 117 1.20 -1.23 -12.91
N LYS A 118 2.01 -1.49 -13.96
CA LYS A 118 1.56 -1.32 -15.35
C LYS A 118 0.42 -2.27 -15.70
N ILE A 119 0.57 -3.56 -15.40
CA ILE A 119 -0.49 -4.57 -15.61
C ILE A 119 -1.75 -4.17 -14.85
N PHE A 120 -1.62 -3.79 -13.57
CA PHE A 120 -2.74 -3.35 -12.75
C PHE A 120 -3.41 -2.10 -13.32
N ARG A 121 -2.65 -1.10 -13.78
CA ARG A 121 -3.19 0.11 -14.43
C ARG A 121 -3.99 -0.26 -15.67
N GLU A 122 -3.43 -1.08 -16.55
CA GLU A 122 -4.07 -1.52 -17.80
C GLU A 122 -5.36 -2.31 -17.51
N GLU A 123 -5.31 -3.29 -16.60
CA GLU A 123 -6.48 -4.08 -16.22
C GLU A 123 -7.54 -3.22 -15.55
N PHE A 124 -7.17 -2.41 -14.57
CA PHE A 124 -8.11 -1.56 -13.83
C PHE A 124 -8.79 -0.56 -14.77
N GLN A 125 -8.04 0.05 -15.69
CA GLN A 125 -8.59 0.97 -16.68
C GLN A 125 -9.49 0.24 -17.68
N SER A 126 -9.14 -0.99 -18.09
CA SER A 126 -9.98 -1.78 -18.99
C SER A 126 -11.34 -2.15 -18.38
N VAL A 127 -11.38 -2.38 -17.06
CA VAL A 127 -12.60 -2.79 -16.34
C VAL A 127 -13.43 -1.59 -15.91
N THR A 128 -12.79 -0.51 -15.46
CA THR A 128 -13.47 0.62 -14.79
C THR A 128 -13.53 1.89 -15.62
N GLY A 129 -12.68 2.02 -16.65
CA GLY A 129 -12.47 3.26 -17.39
C GLY A 129 -11.71 4.35 -16.62
N VAL A 130 -11.23 4.06 -15.41
CA VAL A 130 -10.55 5.01 -14.52
C VAL A 130 -9.06 4.66 -14.43
N ASP A 131 -8.17 5.66 -14.45
CA ASP A 131 -6.75 5.44 -14.14
C ASP A 131 -6.58 5.33 -12.62
N PRO A 132 -6.10 4.19 -12.08
CA PRO A 132 -5.90 4.02 -10.64
C PRO A 132 -4.71 4.83 -10.09
N PHE A 133 -3.89 5.42 -10.96
CA PHE A 133 -2.72 6.22 -10.61
C PHE A 133 -2.80 7.59 -11.29
N PRO A 134 -3.69 8.49 -10.85
CA PRO A 134 -3.84 9.84 -11.39
C PRO A 134 -2.65 10.77 -11.10
#